data_AF-A0A4X1U7H9-F1
#
_entry.id   AF-A0A4X1U7H9-F1
#
_cell.length_a   1.000
_cell.length_b   1.000
_cell.length_c   1.000
_cell.angle_alpha   90.00
_cell.angle_beta   90.00
_cell.angle_gamma   90.00
#
_symmetry.space_group_name_H-M   'P 1'
#
loop_
_entity.id
_entity.type
_entity.pdbx_description
1 polymer ?
#
loop_
_entity_poly.entity_id
_entity_poly.type
_entity_poly.pdbx_seq_one_letter_code
_entity_poly.pdbx_strand_id
1 'polypeptide(L)'
;MGRARCVSGRGRARLAARLGAGSRAGPDLGAGPRGVPRQRRRQRRRLRTGQLTSPSRSESEVQPAPAMEQPRKAVVVTGFGPFGEHTVNASWIAVQELEKLGLGDSVDLHVYEIPVEYQTVQRLIPALWEKHSPQLVVHVGVSGMATAVTLEKCGHNKGYKGLDNCRFCPGSQCCVEDGPESIDSIIDMDAVCKRVTTLGLDVSVTISQDAGRYLCDFTYYTSLYQSHGRSAFVHVPPLGKPYNADQLGRALRAIIEEMLDVLEQSEGKINCCQNTECHSGLPRPHPARDSERDVHPPGPDQEGQVHQLRI
;
A
#
# COMPACT_ATOMS: atom_id res chain seq x y z
N MET A 1 -22.53 -19.22 -35.91
CA MET A 1 -22.76 -20.17 -34.80
C MET A 1 -21.64 -21.20 -34.79
N GLY A 2 -20.73 -21.10 -33.83
CA GLY A 2 -19.64 -22.07 -33.63
C GLY A 2 -19.18 -21.98 -32.20
N ARG A 3 -19.62 -22.91 -31.35
CA ARG A 3 -19.30 -22.97 -29.92
C ARG A 3 -17.93 -23.62 -29.75
N ALA A 4 -16.92 -22.85 -29.34
CA ALA A 4 -15.69 -23.41 -28.79
C ALA A 4 -15.88 -23.63 -27.28
N ARG A 5 -15.80 -24.90 -26.84
CA ARG A 5 -15.84 -25.30 -25.44
C ARG A 5 -14.45 -25.12 -24.82
N CYS A 6 -14.33 -24.27 -23.81
CA CYS A 6 -13.14 -24.22 -22.95
C CYS A 6 -13.17 -25.42 -21.99
N VAL A 7 -12.10 -26.21 -22.02
CA VAL A 7 -11.85 -27.31 -21.07
C VAL A 7 -11.26 -26.70 -19.80
N SER A 8 -12.00 -26.80 -18.69
CA SER A 8 -11.58 -26.32 -17.37
C SER A 8 -10.59 -27.30 -16.72
N GLY A 9 -9.31 -26.95 -16.70
CA GLY A 9 -8.30 -27.62 -15.86
C GLY A 9 -8.37 -27.09 -14.42
N ARG A 10 -8.92 -27.89 -13.50
CA ARG A 10 -8.92 -27.60 -12.06
C ARG A 10 -7.54 -27.94 -11.47
N GLY A 11 -6.66 -26.95 -11.35
CA GLY A 11 -5.44 -27.03 -10.52
C GLY A 11 -5.70 -26.48 -9.12
N ARG A 12 -5.99 -27.35 -8.15
CA ARG A 12 -6.04 -26.98 -6.73
C ARG A 12 -4.61 -26.84 -6.20
N ALA A 13 -4.15 -25.62 -5.95
CA ALA A 13 -2.95 -25.36 -5.15
C ALA A 13 -3.24 -25.77 -3.69
N ARG A 14 -2.48 -26.75 -3.18
CA ARG A 14 -2.46 -27.10 -1.76
C ARG A 14 -1.18 -26.55 -1.13
N LEU A 15 -1.38 -25.63 -0.20
CA LEU A 15 -0.43 -25.17 0.80
C LEU A 15 0.03 -26.36 1.65
N ALA A 16 1.34 -26.60 1.76
CA ALA A 16 1.90 -27.61 2.64
C ALA A 16 3.05 -27.03 3.47
N ALA A 17 2.73 -26.68 4.72
CA ALA A 17 3.69 -26.54 5.80
C ALA A 17 4.22 -27.94 6.19
N ARG A 18 5.53 -28.08 6.38
CA ARG A 18 6.14 -29.26 7.00
C ARG A 18 7.03 -28.84 8.17
N LEU A 19 6.47 -29.01 9.36
CA LEU A 19 7.18 -29.11 10.62
C LEU A 19 7.90 -30.47 10.69
N GLY A 20 9.14 -30.45 11.16
CA GLY A 20 9.94 -31.65 11.42
C GLY A 20 9.48 -32.35 12.70
N ALA A 21 9.34 -33.67 12.62
CA ALA A 21 9.27 -34.55 13.77
C ALA A 21 10.17 -35.77 13.48
N GLY A 22 11.22 -35.91 14.28
CA GLY A 22 12.06 -37.08 14.30
C GLY A 22 11.39 -38.26 15.00
N SER A 23 11.82 -39.47 14.63
CA SER A 23 12.08 -40.60 15.52
C SER A 23 12.16 -41.88 14.69
N ARG A 24 13.26 -42.63 14.82
CA ARG A 24 13.25 -44.11 14.79
C ARG A 24 14.57 -44.67 15.33
N ALA A 25 14.40 -45.63 16.24
CA ALA A 25 15.42 -46.33 17.01
C ALA A 25 15.88 -47.64 16.33
N GLY A 26 17.01 -48.18 16.78
CA GLY A 26 17.47 -49.55 16.57
C GLY A 26 18.87 -49.80 17.17
N PRO A 27 19.23 -51.02 17.62
CA PRO A 27 19.86 -51.28 18.94
C PRO A 27 21.28 -51.91 18.88
N ASP A 28 22.02 -52.00 20.00
CA ASP A 28 22.36 -53.29 20.68
C ASP A 28 23.31 -53.20 21.90
N LEU A 29 22.96 -54.04 22.90
CA LEU A 29 23.69 -54.84 23.92
C LEU A 29 25.01 -54.39 24.63
N GLY A 30 25.02 -54.56 25.96
CA GLY A 30 26.22 -54.72 26.80
C GLY A 30 25.89 -54.87 28.30
N ALA A 31 26.42 -55.90 28.97
CA ALA A 31 25.89 -56.54 30.18
C ALA A 31 26.52 -56.11 31.54
N GLY A 32 25.68 -56.12 32.61
CA GLY A 32 25.96 -56.57 33.99
C GLY A 32 26.82 -55.71 34.97
N PRO A 33 26.93 -56.08 36.27
CA PRO A 33 25.83 -56.21 37.25
C PRO A 33 26.16 -55.68 38.69
N ARG A 34 25.15 -55.76 39.59
CA ARG A 34 25.18 -55.94 41.08
C ARG A 34 24.97 -54.72 42.01
N GLY A 35 24.07 -54.88 43.00
CA GLY A 35 24.31 -54.39 44.38
C GLY A 35 23.25 -53.51 45.09
N VAL A 36 22.20 -54.16 45.62
CA VAL A 36 21.25 -53.85 46.74
C VAL A 36 21.88 -53.09 47.97
N PRO A 37 21.17 -52.55 49.02
CA PRO A 37 19.74 -52.22 49.25
C PRO A 37 19.44 -50.81 49.85
N ARG A 38 18.13 -50.50 49.87
CA ARG A 38 17.43 -49.47 50.66
C ARG A 38 17.54 -49.65 52.18
N GLN A 39 17.63 -48.53 52.92
CA GLN A 39 17.12 -48.44 54.29
C GLN A 39 16.28 -47.18 54.53
N ARG A 40 15.15 -47.39 55.20
CA ARG A 40 14.23 -46.40 55.77
C ARG A 40 14.81 -45.89 57.09
N ARG A 41 14.55 -44.63 57.47
CA ARG A 41 13.80 -44.25 58.71
C ARG A 41 13.91 -42.77 59.10
N ARG A 42 12.71 -42.21 59.36
CA ARG A 42 12.29 -41.41 60.52
C ARG A 42 12.92 -40.03 60.79
N GLN A 43 12.06 -39.03 60.61
CA GLN A 43 11.65 -38.00 61.57
C GLN A 43 12.65 -37.62 62.67
N ARG A 44 13.07 -36.35 62.64
CA ARG A 44 13.37 -35.57 63.85
C ARG A 44 12.73 -34.19 63.76
N ARG A 45 11.70 -33.98 64.59
CA ARG A 45 11.28 -32.66 65.07
C ARG A 45 12.41 -32.06 65.90
N ARG A 46 12.82 -30.82 65.62
CA ARG A 46 13.42 -29.91 66.60
C ARG A 46 12.72 -28.55 66.50
N LEU A 47 12.45 -28.00 67.67
CA LEU A 47 11.72 -26.76 67.92
C LEU A 47 12.66 -25.55 67.94
N ARG A 48 12.12 -24.43 67.44
CA ARG A 48 12.29 -23.01 67.82
C ARG A 48 13.69 -22.40 67.95
N THR A 49 13.90 -21.34 67.19
CA THR A 49 14.11 -19.92 67.58
C THR A 49 14.10 -19.12 66.26
N GLY A 50 13.32 -18.07 66.03
CA GLY A 50 13.19 -16.86 66.83
C GLY A 50 14.06 -15.76 66.23
N GLN A 51 13.75 -15.25 65.03
CA GLN A 51 14.32 -14.00 64.53
C GLN A 51 13.28 -13.24 63.70
N LEU A 52 12.93 -12.05 64.19
CA LEU A 52 12.11 -11.07 63.52
C LEU A 52 12.84 -10.61 62.25
N THR A 53 12.22 -10.79 61.10
CA THR A 53 12.50 -9.98 59.91
C THR A 53 11.22 -9.24 59.55
N SER A 54 11.37 -7.92 59.46
CA SER A 54 10.37 -6.94 59.02
C SER A 54 9.75 -7.34 57.67
N PRO A 55 8.45 -7.09 57.43
CA PRO A 55 7.85 -7.34 56.13
C PRO A 55 8.46 -6.35 55.13
N SER A 56 9.27 -6.88 54.21
CA SER A 56 9.63 -6.19 52.98
C SER A 56 8.33 -5.85 52.25
N ARG A 57 8.07 -4.56 52.03
CA ARG A 57 7.06 -4.09 51.08
C ARG A 57 7.30 -4.80 49.77
N SER A 58 6.38 -5.68 49.38
CA SER A 58 6.27 -6.13 48.01
C SER A 58 5.92 -4.91 47.17
N GLU A 59 6.91 -4.32 46.52
CA GLU A 59 6.67 -3.45 45.38
C GLU A 59 5.98 -4.33 44.33
N SER A 60 4.66 -4.21 44.27
CA SER A 60 3.89 -4.72 43.15
C SER A 60 4.41 -3.98 41.92
N GLU A 61 5.24 -4.68 41.14
CA GLU A 61 5.67 -4.28 39.81
C GLU A 61 4.42 -3.88 39.02
N VAL A 62 4.22 -2.57 38.86
CA VAL A 62 3.16 -2.04 38.02
C VAL A 62 3.56 -2.41 36.60
N GLN A 63 2.92 -3.44 36.06
CA GLN A 63 3.04 -3.77 34.65
C GLN A 63 2.66 -2.51 33.86
N PRO A 64 3.53 -2.02 32.96
CA PRO A 64 3.17 -0.88 32.13
C PRO A 64 1.90 -1.24 31.37
N ALA A 65 0.91 -0.34 31.40
CA ALA A 65 -0.28 -0.48 30.58
C ALA A 65 0.17 -0.77 29.14
N PRO A 66 -0.49 -1.71 28.43
CA PRO A 66 -0.13 -1.98 27.04
C PRO A 66 -0.16 -0.66 26.29
N ALA A 67 0.97 -0.30 25.68
CA ALA A 67 1.04 0.87 24.82
C ALA A 67 -0.13 0.75 23.83
N MET A 68 -0.97 1.78 23.75
CA MET A 68 -2.04 1.80 22.77
C MET A 68 -1.36 1.67 21.40
N GLU A 69 -1.47 0.48 20.78
CA GLU A 69 -0.94 0.25 19.45
C GLU A 69 -1.62 1.25 18.53
N GLN A 70 -0.86 2.22 18.03
CA GLN A 70 -1.35 3.15 17.03
C GLN A 70 -1.78 2.32 15.81
N PRO A 71 -2.94 2.60 15.21
CA PRO A 71 -3.42 1.84 14.06
C PRO A 71 -2.37 1.89 12.95
N ARG A 72 -1.92 0.70 12.50
CA ARG A 72 -0.91 0.58 11.44
C ARG A 72 -1.50 1.08 10.12
N LYS A 73 -0.69 1.80 9.35
CA LYS A 73 -1.05 2.27 8.02
C LYS A 73 -1.04 1.09 7.06
N ALA A 74 -2.19 0.70 6.53
CA ALA A 74 -2.27 -0.37 5.56
C ALA A 74 -1.73 0.11 4.20
N VAL A 75 -0.76 -0.60 3.64
CA VAL A 75 -0.19 -0.34 2.32
C VAL A 75 -0.28 -1.61 1.49
N VAL A 76 -0.85 -1.50 0.30
CA VAL A 76 -0.91 -2.62 -0.65
C VAL A 76 0.10 -2.39 -1.76
N VAL A 77 0.93 -3.39 -2.03
CA VAL A 77 1.88 -3.36 -3.14
C VAL A 77 1.64 -4.52 -4.08
N THR A 78 1.57 -4.28 -5.38
CA THR A 78 1.38 -5.37 -6.36
C THR A 78 2.53 -5.45 -7.34
N GLY A 79 2.91 -6.66 -7.72
CA GLY A 79 3.76 -6.91 -8.89
C GLY A 79 3.02 -7.76 -9.91
N PHE A 80 3.38 -7.66 -11.19
CA PHE A 80 2.78 -8.51 -12.21
C PHE A 80 3.43 -9.89 -12.25
N GLY A 81 2.62 -10.92 -12.46
CA GLY A 81 3.11 -12.26 -12.75
C GLY A 81 3.64 -12.42 -14.19
N PRO A 82 3.81 -13.66 -14.66
CA PRO A 82 4.30 -13.98 -16.00
C PRO A 82 3.53 -13.30 -17.13
N PHE A 83 4.24 -12.94 -18.21
CA PHE A 83 3.66 -12.29 -19.38
C PHE A 83 4.30 -12.78 -20.68
N GLY A 84 3.47 -13.20 -21.64
CA GLY A 84 3.95 -13.73 -22.92
C GLY A 84 4.88 -14.92 -22.71
N GLU A 85 6.12 -14.83 -23.19
CA GLU A 85 7.14 -15.86 -23.02
C GLU A 85 7.95 -15.71 -21.73
N HIS A 86 7.79 -14.60 -21.01
CA HIS A 86 8.53 -14.32 -19.78
C HIS A 86 7.86 -15.00 -18.58
N THR A 87 8.46 -16.09 -18.12
CA THR A 87 8.01 -16.84 -16.93
C THR A 87 8.38 -16.19 -15.61
N VAL A 88 9.28 -15.20 -15.64
CA VAL A 88 9.70 -14.40 -14.48
C VAL A 88 9.50 -12.94 -14.82
N ASN A 89 8.82 -12.21 -13.94
CA ASN A 89 8.58 -10.79 -14.08
C ASN A 89 9.36 -10.01 -13.02
N ALA A 90 10.18 -9.06 -13.46
CA ALA A 90 11.04 -8.28 -12.57
C ALA A 90 10.25 -7.51 -11.51
N SER A 91 9.03 -7.07 -11.84
CA SER A 91 8.18 -6.36 -10.88
C SER A 91 7.77 -7.23 -9.70
N TRP A 92 7.37 -8.49 -9.94
CA TRP A 92 7.01 -9.40 -8.86
C TRP A 92 8.22 -9.76 -8.00
N ILE A 93 9.37 -10.02 -8.61
CA ILE A 93 10.60 -10.29 -7.87
C ILE A 93 11.00 -9.10 -6.99
N ALA A 94 10.92 -7.86 -7.50
CA ALA A 94 11.21 -6.66 -6.71
C ALA A 94 10.24 -6.49 -5.53
N VAL A 95 8.95 -6.78 -5.73
CA VAL A 95 7.94 -6.75 -4.66
C VAL A 95 8.18 -7.83 -3.61
N GLN A 96 8.65 -9.01 -4.00
CA GLN A 96 9.04 -10.05 -3.04
C GLN A 96 10.26 -9.64 -2.21
N GLU A 97 11.24 -8.95 -2.80
CA GLU A 97 12.35 -8.39 -2.01
C GLU A 97 11.87 -7.29 -1.06
N LEU A 98 10.95 -6.43 -1.48
CA LEU A 98 10.30 -5.46 -0.61
C LEU A 98 9.58 -6.13 0.57
N GLU A 99 8.82 -7.21 0.31
CA GLU A 99 8.10 -7.94 1.37
C GLU A 99 9.06 -8.46 2.46
N LYS A 100 10.23 -8.98 2.06
CA LYS A 100 11.26 -9.43 3.01
C LYS A 100 11.84 -8.29 3.85
N LEU A 101 11.98 -7.11 3.25
CA LEU A 101 12.52 -5.93 3.92
C LEU A 101 11.50 -5.26 4.86
N GLY A 102 10.21 -5.29 4.51
CA GLY A 102 9.13 -4.60 5.20
C GLY A 102 9.19 -3.08 5.07
N LEU A 103 8.22 -2.39 5.69
CA LEU A 103 8.10 -0.92 5.74
C LEU A 103 8.09 -0.38 7.19
N GLY A 104 8.73 -1.12 8.10
CA GLY A 104 8.76 -0.80 9.54
C GLY A 104 7.48 -1.13 10.30
N ASP A 105 7.50 -0.89 11.60
CA ASP A 105 6.44 -1.36 12.52
C ASP A 105 5.13 -0.56 12.46
N SER A 106 5.16 0.62 11.85
CA SER A 106 3.97 1.48 11.72
C SER A 106 3.14 1.19 10.48
N VAL A 107 3.63 0.33 9.58
CA VAL A 107 2.97 -0.05 8.33
C VAL A 107 2.54 -1.52 8.39
N ASP A 108 1.36 -1.80 7.88
CA ASP A 108 0.89 -3.16 7.57
C ASP A 108 0.99 -3.36 6.06
N LEU A 109 2.02 -4.09 5.62
CA LEU A 109 2.33 -4.29 4.21
C LEU A 109 1.62 -5.55 3.69
N HIS A 110 0.79 -5.38 2.66
CA HIS A 110 0.16 -6.48 1.94
C HIS A 110 0.65 -6.53 0.50
N VAL A 111 1.24 -7.66 0.09
CA VAL A 111 1.71 -7.84 -1.29
C VAL A 111 0.85 -8.80 -2.10
N TYR A 112 0.68 -8.52 -3.39
CA TYR A 112 -0.08 -9.38 -4.31
C TYR A 112 0.60 -9.52 -5.67
N GLU A 113 0.70 -10.75 -6.16
CA GLU A 113 1.02 -11.02 -7.56
C GLU A 113 -0.27 -10.91 -8.38
N ILE A 114 -0.26 -10.08 -9.42
CA ILE A 114 -1.43 -9.86 -10.29
C ILE A 114 -1.20 -10.48 -11.67
N PRO A 115 -2.13 -11.29 -12.19
CA PRO A 115 -2.06 -11.77 -13.57
C PRO A 115 -2.13 -10.61 -14.57
N VAL A 116 -1.45 -10.76 -15.71
CA VAL A 116 -1.55 -9.83 -16.83
C VAL A 116 -2.85 -10.10 -17.60
N GLU A 117 -3.97 -9.68 -17.00
CA GLU A 117 -5.34 -9.94 -17.46
C GLU A 117 -6.28 -8.78 -17.08
N TYR A 118 -6.93 -8.16 -18.07
CA TYR A 118 -7.75 -6.95 -17.85
C TYR A 118 -8.93 -7.23 -16.91
N GLN A 119 -9.64 -8.33 -17.14
CA GLN A 119 -10.81 -8.69 -16.34
C GLN A 119 -10.43 -8.99 -14.88
N THR A 120 -9.23 -9.52 -14.66
CA THR A 120 -8.74 -9.78 -13.30
C THR A 120 -8.42 -8.48 -12.59
N VAL A 121 -7.76 -7.53 -13.26
CA VAL A 121 -7.51 -6.19 -12.71
C VAL A 121 -8.81 -5.47 -12.32
N GLN A 122 -9.81 -5.46 -13.20
CA GLN A 122 -11.11 -4.82 -12.93
C GLN A 122 -11.82 -5.35 -11.69
N ARG A 123 -11.63 -6.63 -11.35
CA ARG A 123 -12.22 -7.24 -10.14
C ARG A 123 -11.33 -7.10 -8.91
N LEU A 124 -10.02 -7.30 -9.08
CA LEU A 124 -9.09 -7.40 -7.97
C LEU A 124 -8.83 -6.03 -7.32
N ILE A 125 -8.67 -4.98 -8.12
CA ILE A 125 -8.33 -3.65 -7.57
C ILE A 125 -9.42 -3.13 -6.62
N PRO A 126 -10.71 -3.09 -6.98
CA PRO A 126 -11.76 -2.71 -6.03
C PRO A 126 -11.79 -3.59 -4.77
N ALA A 127 -11.60 -4.90 -4.93
CA ALA A 127 -11.59 -5.83 -3.80
C ALA A 127 -10.41 -5.61 -2.83
N LEU A 128 -9.25 -5.18 -3.32
CA LEU A 128 -8.10 -4.82 -2.46
C LEU A 128 -8.40 -3.56 -1.65
N TRP A 129 -9.00 -2.55 -2.27
CA TRP A 129 -9.42 -1.32 -1.60
C TRP A 129 -10.50 -1.59 -0.54
N GLU A 130 -11.51 -2.40 -0.86
CA GLU A 130 -12.56 -2.79 0.09
C GLU A 130 -12.00 -3.60 1.27
N LYS A 131 -11.15 -4.58 0.99
CA LYS A 131 -10.62 -5.50 2.00
C LYS A 131 -9.71 -4.81 3.01
N HIS A 132 -8.81 -3.95 2.53
CA HIS A 132 -7.72 -3.43 3.35
C HIS A 132 -7.91 -1.97 3.77
N SER A 133 -8.83 -1.24 3.12
CA SER A 133 -8.96 0.22 3.29
C SER A 133 -7.59 0.92 3.32
N PRO A 134 -6.71 0.66 2.33
CA PRO A 134 -5.32 1.08 2.42
C PRO A 134 -5.17 2.59 2.36
N GLN A 135 -4.13 3.11 3.03
CA GLN A 135 -3.74 4.51 2.86
C GLN A 135 -3.12 4.75 1.49
N LEU A 136 -2.44 3.73 0.95
CA LEU A 136 -1.75 3.78 -0.33
C LEU A 136 -1.75 2.41 -1.02
N VAL A 137 -2.03 2.41 -2.33
CA VAL A 137 -1.77 1.26 -3.20
C VAL A 137 -0.69 1.60 -4.21
N VAL A 138 0.37 0.79 -4.25
CA VAL A 138 1.48 0.95 -5.21
C VAL A 138 1.54 -0.24 -6.14
N HIS A 139 1.41 0.03 -7.44
CA HIS A 139 1.54 -0.99 -8.47
C HIS A 139 2.95 -0.94 -9.07
N VAL A 140 3.59 -2.09 -9.20
CA VAL A 140 4.92 -2.22 -9.77
C VAL A 140 4.81 -2.97 -11.10
N GLY A 141 5.32 -2.37 -12.17
CA GLY A 141 5.38 -2.96 -13.50
C GLY A 141 6.82 -3.08 -13.99
N VAL A 142 7.11 -4.04 -14.86
CA VAL A 142 8.40 -4.07 -15.57
C VAL A 142 8.28 -3.30 -16.87
N SER A 143 9.26 -2.44 -17.16
CA SER A 143 9.43 -1.83 -18.48
C SER A 143 10.70 -2.38 -19.12
N GLY A 144 10.56 -3.05 -20.27
CA GLY A 144 11.68 -3.68 -20.97
C GLY A 144 12.74 -2.71 -21.48
N MET A 145 12.41 -1.42 -21.59
CA MET A 145 13.30 -0.35 -22.05
C MET A 145 13.83 0.53 -20.92
N ALA A 146 13.30 0.38 -19.71
CA ALA A 146 13.73 1.20 -18.60
C ALA A 146 15.17 0.87 -18.20
N THR A 147 15.92 1.91 -17.87
CA THR A 147 17.28 1.84 -17.30
C THR A 147 17.35 2.44 -15.89
N ALA A 148 16.24 3.01 -15.42
CA ALA A 148 16.02 3.61 -14.10
C ALA A 148 14.66 3.15 -13.56
N VAL A 149 14.47 3.25 -12.24
CA VAL A 149 13.13 3.10 -11.64
C VAL A 149 12.32 4.36 -11.94
N THR A 150 11.14 4.21 -12.51
CA THR A 150 10.33 5.34 -12.98
C THR A 150 9.05 5.47 -12.18
N LEU A 151 8.80 6.64 -11.61
CA LEU A 151 7.55 7.00 -10.91
C LEU A 151 6.58 7.61 -11.91
N GLU A 152 5.42 6.99 -12.09
CA GLU A 152 4.41 7.48 -13.04
C GLU A 152 3.48 8.48 -12.36
N LYS A 153 3.29 9.65 -12.99
CA LYS A 153 2.45 10.74 -12.47
C LYS A 153 0.97 10.56 -12.81
N CYS A 154 0.69 9.98 -13.96
CA CYS A 154 -0.62 10.01 -14.59
C CYS A 154 -0.98 8.65 -15.21
N GLY A 155 -2.23 8.22 -15.02
CA GLY A 155 -2.83 7.09 -15.72
C GLY A 155 -3.82 7.55 -16.79
N HIS A 156 -4.00 6.78 -17.85
CA HIS A 156 -4.88 7.14 -18.96
C HIS A 156 -6.06 6.19 -19.11
N ASN A 157 -7.23 6.70 -19.51
CA ASN A 157 -8.44 5.88 -19.60
C ASN A 157 -8.56 5.14 -20.93
N LYS A 158 -7.93 5.61 -22.01
CA LYS A 158 -8.23 5.15 -23.38
C LYS A 158 -6.98 4.76 -24.16
N GLY A 159 -7.17 3.90 -25.17
CA GLY A 159 -6.14 3.54 -26.15
C GLY A 159 -5.65 2.09 -26.05
N TYR A 160 -6.32 1.25 -25.26
CA TYR A 160 -5.94 -0.14 -25.06
C TYR A 160 -6.29 -1.00 -26.28
N LYS A 161 -5.27 -1.60 -26.90
CA LYS A 161 -5.42 -2.48 -28.07
C LYS A 161 -4.70 -3.82 -27.93
N GLY A 162 -3.75 -3.92 -27.01
CA GLY A 162 -2.96 -5.13 -26.79
C GLY A 162 -3.79 -6.22 -26.10
N LEU A 163 -3.70 -7.45 -26.61
CA LEU A 163 -4.30 -8.63 -25.98
C LEU A 163 -3.55 -9.00 -24.70
N ASP A 164 -4.28 -9.42 -23.68
CA ASP A 164 -3.75 -9.97 -22.44
C ASP A 164 -3.38 -11.47 -22.56
N ASN A 165 -2.93 -12.08 -21.46
CA ASN A 165 -2.56 -13.51 -21.44
C ASN A 165 -3.75 -14.44 -21.79
N CYS A 166 -4.99 -13.99 -21.58
CA CYS A 166 -6.21 -14.69 -21.96
C CYS A 166 -6.68 -14.38 -23.39
N ARG A 167 -5.84 -13.69 -24.19
CA ARG A 167 -6.17 -13.21 -25.53
C ARG A 167 -7.39 -12.28 -25.54
N PHE A 168 -7.56 -11.52 -24.46
CA PHE A 168 -8.65 -10.57 -24.28
C PHE A 168 -8.14 -9.13 -24.32
N CYS A 169 -8.97 -8.22 -24.83
CA CYS A 169 -8.79 -6.77 -24.74
C CYS A 169 -10.18 -6.14 -24.63
N PRO A 170 -10.39 -5.12 -23.77
CA PRO A 170 -11.68 -4.45 -23.64
C PRO A 170 -12.17 -3.91 -25.00
N GLY A 171 -13.40 -4.26 -25.38
CA GLY A 171 -13.98 -3.81 -26.66
C GLY A 171 -14.16 -2.29 -26.74
N SER A 172 -14.39 -1.63 -25.60
CA SER A 172 -14.45 -0.17 -25.46
C SER A 172 -13.10 0.51 -25.62
N GLN A 173 -11.99 -0.24 -25.56
CA GLN A 173 -10.61 0.27 -25.52
C GLN A 173 -10.37 1.27 -24.38
N CYS A 174 -11.18 1.22 -23.31
CA CYS A 174 -11.05 2.06 -22.14
C CYS A 174 -11.10 1.30 -20.81
N CYS A 175 -10.59 1.90 -19.73
CA CYS A 175 -10.66 1.33 -18.38
C CYS A 175 -12.05 1.44 -17.78
N VAL A 176 -12.60 2.66 -17.80
CA VAL A 176 -13.86 3.04 -17.17
C VAL A 176 -14.68 3.85 -18.18
N GLU A 177 -15.89 3.37 -18.48
CA GLU A 177 -16.83 4.09 -19.33
C GLU A 177 -17.15 5.45 -18.70
N ASP A 178 -17.14 6.51 -19.52
CA ASP A 178 -17.36 7.90 -19.10
C ASP A 178 -16.41 8.45 -18.02
N GLY A 179 -15.34 7.72 -17.69
CA GLY A 179 -14.26 8.21 -16.83
C GLY A 179 -13.44 9.31 -17.50
N PRO A 180 -12.75 10.16 -16.70
CA PRO A 180 -11.87 11.22 -17.23
C PRO A 180 -10.83 10.66 -18.20
N GLU A 181 -10.29 11.50 -19.10
CA GLU A 181 -9.29 11.03 -20.07
C GLU A 181 -8.02 10.53 -19.38
N SER A 182 -7.63 11.23 -18.31
CA SER A 182 -6.47 10.91 -17.50
C SER A 182 -6.72 11.29 -16.04
N ILE A 183 -5.96 10.67 -15.13
CA ILE A 183 -6.01 10.98 -13.69
C ILE A 183 -4.57 11.07 -13.20
N ASP A 184 -4.25 12.15 -12.50
CA ASP A 184 -2.99 12.31 -11.79
C ASP A 184 -3.09 11.68 -10.40
N SER A 185 -1.98 11.11 -9.92
CA SER A 185 -1.85 10.76 -8.50
C SER A 185 -1.89 12.03 -7.64
N ILE A 186 -2.50 11.96 -6.46
CA ILE A 186 -2.41 13.04 -5.48
C ILE A 186 -1.03 13.11 -4.81
N ILE A 187 -0.20 12.09 -5.01
CA ILE A 187 1.17 12.06 -4.49
C ILE A 187 2.06 12.92 -5.38
N ASP A 188 2.77 13.86 -4.77
CA ASP A 188 3.77 14.69 -5.45
C ASP A 188 4.99 13.83 -5.83
N MET A 189 4.95 13.21 -7.01
CA MET A 189 6.01 12.34 -7.51
C MET A 189 7.33 13.09 -7.75
N ASP A 190 7.28 14.39 -8.05
CA ASP A 190 8.48 15.22 -8.17
C ASP A 190 9.18 15.34 -6.80
N ALA A 191 8.41 15.60 -5.74
CA ALA A 191 8.92 15.63 -4.37
C ALA A 191 9.49 14.26 -3.94
N VAL A 192 8.76 13.17 -4.19
CA VAL A 192 9.23 11.81 -3.89
C VAL A 192 10.53 11.50 -4.64
N CYS A 193 10.57 11.72 -5.95
CA CYS A 193 11.76 11.48 -6.76
C CYS A 193 12.98 12.26 -6.24
N LYS A 194 12.79 13.53 -5.87
CA LYS A 194 13.85 14.38 -5.32
C LYS A 194 14.37 13.86 -3.97
N ARG A 195 13.48 13.45 -3.07
CA ARG A 195 13.85 12.94 -1.74
C ARG A 195 14.60 11.62 -1.85
N VAL A 196 14.06 10.66 -2.61
CA VAL A 196 14.71 9.36 -2.85
C VAL A 196 16.08 9.53 -3.50
N THR A 197 16.21 10.44 -4.48
CA THR A 197 17.51 10.75 -5.09
C THR A 197 18.53 11.27 -4.07
N THR A 198 18.08 12.05 -3.09
CA THR A 198 18.93 12.62 -2.03
C THR A 198 19.41 11.56 -1.03
N LEU A 199 18.71 10.43 -0.91
CA LEU A 199 19.15 9.30 -0.07
C LEU A 199 20.41 8.61 -0.60
N GLY A 200 20.81 8.88 -1.85
CA GLY A 200 22.04 8.35 -2.43
C GLY A 200 22.01 6.83 -2.66
N LEU A 201 20.86 6.29 -3.05
CA LEU A 201 20.71 4.87 -3.39
C LEU A 201 21.52 4.52 -4.65
N ASP A 202 21.95 3.26 -4.75
CA ASP A 202 22.60 2.71 -5.95
C ASP A 202 21.66 2.54 -7.16
N VAL A 203 20.47 3.14 -7.11
CA VAL A 203 19.40 3.03 -8.11
C VAL A 203 18.98 4.43 -8.54
N SER A 204 19.00 4.68 -9.85
CA SER A 204 18.48 5.91 -10.42
C SER A 204 16.96 5.88 -10.40
N VAL A 205 16.35 6.99 -9.97
CA VAL A 205 14.91 7.19 -9.95
C VAL A 205 14.57 8.38 -10.84
N THR A 206 13.57 8.22 -11.69
CA THR A 206 13.07 9.27 -12.60
C THR A 206 11.55 9.35 -12.52
N ILE A 207 10.96 10.38 -13.13
CA ILE A 207 9.50 10.53 -13.25
C ILE A 207 9.06 10.35 -14.71
N SER A 208 7.81 9.96 -14.91
CA SER A 208 7.15 9.88 -16.21
C SER A 208 5.70 10.33 -16.10
N GLN A 209 5.11 10.81 -17.20
CA GLN A 209 3.69 11.15 -17.29
C GLN A 209 2.88 10.10 -18.07
N ASP A 210 3.51 9.02 -18.53
CA ASP A 210 2.86 8.02 -19.37
C ASP A 210 3.30 6.60 -19.00
N ALA A 211 2.41 5.87 -18.34
CA ALA A 211 2.61 4.46 -17.98
C ALA A 211 2.37 3.48 -19.16
N GLY A 212 2.15 4.00 -20.38
CA GLY A 212 1.90 3.23 -21.60
C GLY A 212 0.40 3.03 -21.89
N ARG A 213 0.06 2.04 -22.73
CA ARG A 213 -1.34 1.68 -23.07
C ARG A 213 -1.55 0.16 -23.05
N TYR A 214 -1.16 -0.44 -21.92
CA TYR A 214 -1.32 -1.87 -21.65
C TYR A 214 -1.68 -2.09 -20.17
N LEU A 215 -1.46 -3.29 -19.61
CA LEU A 215 -1.90 -3.62 -18.26
C LEU A 215 -1.27 -2.78 -17.14
N CYS A 216 -0.07 -2.21 -17.33
CA CYS A 216 0.53 -1.28 -16.38
C CYS A 216 -0.37 -0.05 -16.19
N ASP A 217 -0.54 0.74 -17.25
CA ASP A 217 -1.41 1.92 -17.25
C ASP A 217 -2.87 1.58 -16.93
N PHE A 218 -3.40 0.46 -17.44
CA PHE A 218 -4.78 0.04 -17.15
C PHE A 218 -5.00 -0.22 -15.65
N THR A 219 -4.05 -0.90 -15.00
CA THR A 219 -4.09 -1.14 -13.55
C THR A 219 -3.93 0.16 -12.79
N TYR A 220 -3.01 1.03 -13.25
CA TYR A 220 -2.80 2.32 -12.62
C TYR A 220 -4.04 3.19 -12.65
N TYR A 221 -4.61 3.42 -13.83
CA TYR A 221 -5.82 4.22 -14.02
C TYR A 221 -7.00 3.64 -13.24
N THR A 222 -7.22 2.32 -13.30
CA THR A 222 -8.30 1.66 -12.53
C THR A 222 -8.15 1.92 -11.03
N SER A 223 -6.92 1.86 -10.52
CA SER A 223 -6.61 2.13 -9.11
C SER A 223 -6.79 3.60 -8.75
N LEU A 224 -6.29 4.52 -9.57
CA LEU A 224 -6.47 5.97 -9.39
C LEU A 224 -7.94 6.38 -9.37
N TYR A 225 -8.74 5.83 -10.29
CA TYR A 225 -10.18 6.07 -10.35
C TYR A 225 -10.88 5.54 -9.08
N GLN A 226 -10.55 4.33 -8.64
CA GLN A 226 -11.11 3.73 -7.42
C GLN A 226 -10.74 4.50 -6.14
N SER A 227 -9.55 5.08 -6.12
CA SER A 227 -8.93 5.67 -4.93
C SER A 227 -9.03 7.19 -4.85
N HIS A 228 -9.67 7.83 -5.83
CA HIS A 228 -9.67 9.29 -5.99
C HIS A 228 -8.24 9.85 -6.02
N GLY A 229 -7.34 9.15 -6.73
CA GLY A 229 -5.94 9.54 -6.94
C GLY A 229 -4.95 9.05 -5.87
N ARG A 230 -5.38 8.32 -4.83
CA ARG A 230 -4.51 7.72 -3.78
C ARG A 230 -3.83 6.41 -4.22
N SER A 231 -3.30 6.39 -5.44
CA SER A 231 -2.54 5.26 -5.97
C SER A 231 -1.27 5.73 -6.64
N ALA A 232 -0.26 4.86 -6.71
CA ALA A 232 0.98 5.11 -7.42
C ALA A 232 1.31 3.95 -8.37
N PHE A 233 2.07 4.25 -9.41
CA PHE A 233 2.66 3.23 -10.27
C PHE A 233 4.17 3.46 -10.42
N VAL A 234 4.93 2.38 -10.30
CA VAL A 234 6.38 2.36 -10.40
C VAL A 234 6.81 1.36 -11.46
N HIS A 235 7.45 1.83 -12.53
CA HIS A 235 8.13 0.96 -13.48
C HIS A 235 9.53 0.62 -12.99
N VAL A 236 9.86 -0.66 -12.94
CA VAL A 236 11.22 -1.15 -12.70
C VAL A 236 11.84 -1.65 -14.01
N PRO A 237 13.17 -1.54 -14.16
CA PRO A 237 13.89 -2.12 -15.27
C PRO A 237 13.97 -3.66 -15.14
N PRO A 238 14.36 -4.38 -16.20
CA PRO A 238 14.56 -5.83 -16.14
C PRO A 238 15.66 -6.22 -15.13
N LEU A 239 15.52 -7.40 -14.53
CA LEU A 239 16.53 -7.91 -13.58
C LEU A 239 17.91 -8.02 -14.24
N GLY A 240 18.93 -7.55 -13.52
CA GLY A 240 20.32 -7.51 -13.95
C GLY A 240 20.62 -6.44 -15.00
N LYS A 241 19.66 -5.55 -15.32
CA LYS A 241 19.80 -4.55 -16.39
C LYS A 241 19.13 -3.22 -16.01
N PRO A 242 19.77 -2.35 -15.21
CA PRO A 242 21.11 -2.48 -14.64
C PRO A 242 21.12 -3.00 -13.19
N TYR A 243 19.96 -3.19 -12.57
CA TYR A 243 19.85 -3.47 -11.14
C TYR A 243 19.47 -4.92 -10.86
N ASN A 244 19.98 -5.46 -9.75
CA ASN A 244 19.54 -6.76 -9.24
C ASN A 244 18.25 -6.63 -8.40
N ALA A 245 17.65 -7.76 -8.02
CA ALA A 245 16.40 -7.81 -7.28
C ALA A 245 16.46 -7.06 -5.94
N ASP A 246 17.55 -7.22 -5.20
CA ASP A 246 17.77 -6.64 -3.89
C ASP A 246 17.89 -5.10 -3.94
N GLN A 247 18.58 -4.58 -4.96
CA GLN A 247 18.60 -3.14 -5.25
C GLN A 247 17.20 -2.59 -5.57
N LEU A 248 16.42 -3.30 -6.38
CA LEU A 248 15.05 -2.89 -6.71
C LEU A 248 14.13 -2.93 -5.47
N GLY A 249 14.24 -3.96 -4.64
CA GLY A 249 13.48 -4.06 -3.37
C GLY A 249 13.78 -2.91 -2.42
N ARG A 250 15.07 -2.56 -2.24
CA ARG A 250 15.46 -1.38 -1.45
C ARG A 250 14.96 -0.07 -2.03
N ALA A 251 15.02 0.09 -3.36
CA ALA A 251 14.51 1.28 -4.02
C ALA A 251 12.99 1.42 -3.82
N LEU A 252 12.22 0.34 -4.02
CA LEU A 252 10.78 0.34 -3.77
C LEU A 252 10.46 0.70 -2.32
N ARG A 253 11.21 0.14 -1.35
CA ARG A 253 11.02 0.46 0.06
C ARG A 253 11.17 1.95 0.32
N ALA A 254 12.30 2.54 -0.10
CA ALA A 254 12.57 3.96 0.09
C ALA A 254 11.55 4.85 -0.62
N ILE A 255 11.14 4.48 -1.84
CA ILE A 255 10.11 5.20 -2.60
C ILE A 255 8.79 5.21 -1.83
N ILE A 256 8.35 4.06 -1.31
CA ILE A 256 7.07 3.95 -0.60
C ILE A 256 7.10 4.70 0.74
N GLU A 257 8.20 4.61 1.49
CA GLU A 257 8.40 5.39 2.72
C GLU A 257 8.27 6.90 2.42
N GLU A 258 8.90 7.40 1.36
CA GLU A 258 8.81 8.81 0.95
C GLU A 258 7.41 9.20 0.42
N MET A 259 6.69 8.29 -0.25
CA MET A 259 5.30 8.53 -0.67
C MET A 259 4.38 8.73 0.54
N LEU A 260 4.54 7.90 1.59
CA LEU A 260 3.77 8.03 2.83
C LEU A 260 4.05 9.36 3.53
N ASP A 261 5.33 9.74 3.64
CA ASP A 261 5.73 11.01 4.25
C ASP A 261 5.18 12.23 3.48
N VAL A 262 5.18 12.18 2.15
CA VAL A 262 4.60 13.25 1.30
C VAL A 262 3.09 13.33 1.50
N LEU A 263 2.39 12.19 1.56
CA LEU A 263 0.94 12.15 1.82
C LEU A 263 0.61 12.77 3.18
N GLU A 264 1.31 12.39 4.24
CA GLU A 264 1.07 12.91 5.60
C GLU A 264 1.31 14.41 5.71
N GLN A 265 2.34 14.93 5.05
CA GLN A 265 2.61 16.36 5.03
C GLN A 265 1.53 17.15 4.28
N SER A 266 0.96 16.58 3.23
CA SER A 266 -0.15 17.19 2.49
C SER A 266 -1.42 17.29 3.36
N GLU A 267 -1.74 16.23 4.11
CA GLU A 267 -2.90 16.19 5.02
C GLU A 267 -2.71 17.12 6.23
N GLY A 268 -1.50 17.16 6.80
CA GLY A 268 -1.17 18.08 7.90
C GLY A 268 -1.24 19.55 7.50
N LYS A 269 -0.87 19.89 6.26
CA LYS A 269 -0.96 21.25 5.74
C LYS A 269 -2.41 21.69 5.52
N ILE A 270 -3.26 20.81 5.01
CA ILE A 270 -4.70 21.08 4.86
C ILE A 270 -5.34 21.34 6.23
N ASN A 271 -5.04 20.51 7.23
CA ASN A 271 -5.59 20.65 8.57
C ASN A 271 -5.09 21.92 9.31
N CYS A 272 -3.85 22.36 9.07
CA CYS A 272 -3.31 23.60 9.65
C CYS A 272 -3.95 24.85 9.01
N CYS A 273 -4.18 24.83 7.69
CA CYS A 273 -4.86 25.92 6.99
C CYS A 273 -6.32 26.06 7.44
N GLN A 274 -7.05 24.95 7.63
CA GLN A 274 -8.44 24.97 8.09
C GLN A 274 -8.59 25.44 9.56
N ASN A 275 -7.60 25.17 10.41
CA ASN A 275 -7.61 25.60 11.82
C ASN A 275 -7.18 27.06 12.03
N THR A 276 -6.51 27.69 11.05
CA THR A 276 -6.09 29.10 11.14
C THR A 276 -7.18 30.08 10.71
N GLU A 277 -8.22 29.63 9.99
CA GLU A 277 -9.37 30.47 9.63
C GLU A 277 -10.40 30.66 10.77
N CYS A 278 -10.32 29.88 11.86
CA CYS A 278 -11.26 29.99 12.99
C CYS A 278 -10.88 31.06 14.05
N HIS A 279 -9.76 31.78 13.89
CA HIS A 279 -9.29 32.81 14.84
C HIS A 279 -9.27 34.24 14.29
N SER A 280 -10.15 34.58 13.34
CA SER A 280 -10.50 35.99 13.08
C SER A 280 -11.88 36.28 13.65
N GLY A 281 -11.92 36.62 14.94
CA GLY A 281 -13.12 37.12 15.58
C GLY A 281 -13.57 38.43 14.92
N LEU A 282 -14.59 38.36 14.06
CA LEU A 282 -15.34 39.55 13.66
C LEU A 282 -16.08 40.09 14.89
N PRO A 283 -15.94 41.38 15.23
CA PRO A 283 -16.77 41.98 16.27
C PRO A 283 -18.22 42.06 15.79
N ARG A 284 -19.14 41.66 16.67
CA ARG A 284 -20.59 41.79 16.46
C ARG A 284 -20.96 43.25 16.15
N PRO A 285 -21.85 43.53 15.19
CA PRO A 285 -22.30 44.89 14.95
C PRO A 285 -23.24 45.35 16.07
N HIS A 286 -22.96 46.52 16.63
CA HIS A 286 -23.89 47.27 17.48
C HIS A 286 -24.99 47.91 16.61
N PRO A 287 -26.21 48.11 17.15
CA PRO A 287 -27.32 48.69 16.39
C PRO A 287 -27.10 50.19 16.16
N ALA A 288 -27.15 50.60 14.88
CA ALA A 288 -27.10 51.99 14.47
C ALA A 288 -28.44 52.69 14.79
N ARG A 289 -28.32 53.92 15.30
CA ARG A 289 -29.45 54.84 15.55
C ARG A 289 -29.93 55.45 14.24
N ASP A 290 -31.25 55.57 14.15
CA ASP A 290 -31.97 56.30 13.11
C ASP A 290 -31.52 57.76 12.99
N SER A 291 -31.33 58.20 11.75
CA SER A 291 -31.62 59.59 11.39
C SER A 291 -32.04 59.63 9.92
N GLU A 292 -33.31 59.98 9.73
CA GLU A 292 -33.97 60.29 8.49
C GLU A 292 -33.21 61.35 7.68
N ARG A 293 -33.22 61.18 6.35
CA ARG A 293 -33.46 62.29 5.41
C ARG A 293 -33.85 61.74 4.04
N ASP A 294 -35.06 62.14 3.63
CA ASP A 294 -35.67 62.02 2.31
C ASP A 294 -34.76 62.44 1.15
N VAL A 295 -34.84 61.75 0.00
CA VAL A 295 -35.16 62.33 -1.33
C VAL A 295 -35.69 61.20 -2.25
N HIS A 296 -36.77 61.51 -2.98
CA HIS A 296 -37.57 60.68 -3.91
C HIS A 296 -36.98 60.60 -5.36
N PRO A 297 -37.59 59.91 -6.37
CA PRO A 297 -36.90 59.11 -7.41
C PRO A 297 -36.95 59.74 -8.82
N PRO A 298 -36.38 59.09 -9.86
CA PRO A 298 -37.18 58.28 -10.81
C PRO A 298 -36.43 56.97 -11.23
N GLY A 299 -37.06 55.86 -11.60
CA GLY A 299 -37.92 55.63 -12.78
C GLY A 299 -37.14 54.74 -13.79
N PRO A 300 -37.72 53.66 -14.35
CA PRO A 300 -36.95 52.59 -15.02
C PRO A 300 -36.84 52.82 -16.53
N ASP A 301 -35.69 52.44 -17.11
CA ASP A 301 -35.58 52.24 -18.56
C ASP A 301 -35.21 50.80 -18.90
N GLN A 302 -35.93 50.34 -19.92
CA GLN A 302 -36.05 49.01 -20.47
C GLN A 302 -34.99 48.70 -21.54
N GLU A 303 -34.90 47.40 -21.86
CA GLU A 303 -34.71 46.83 -23.20
C GLU A 303 -33.33 46.71 -23.88
N GLY A 304 -33.19 45.60 -24.62
CA GLY A 304 -32.12 45.27 -25.57
C GLY A 304 -31.37 43.97 -25.22
N GLN A 305 -31.91 42.76 -25.38
CA GLN A 305 -32.20 42.00 -26.61
C GLN A 305 -30.98 41.64 -27.51
N VAL A 306 -30.78 40.31 -27.66
CA VAL A 306 -30.24 39.50 -28.78
C VAL A 306 -28.83 39.76 -29.33
N HIS A 307 -27.95 38.75 -29.28
CA HIS A 307 -27.57 38.04 -30.51
C HIS A 307 -26.90 36.66 -30.28
N GLN A 308 -27.42 35.73 -31.06
CA GLN A 308 -27.05 34.34 -31.33
C GLN A 308 -26.02 34.26 -32.46
N LEU A 309 -25.14 33.24 -32.46
CA LEU A 309 -24.52 32.50 -33.61
C LEU A 309 -23.21 31.83 -33.11
N ARG A 310 -23.13 30.52 -32.85
CA ARG A 310 -22.95 29.40 -33.81
C ARG A 310 -22.04 29.74 -34.99
N ILE A 311 -20.79 29.25 -34.93
CA ILE A 311 -20.22 28.24 -35.85
C ILE A 311 -19.38 27.29 -35.01
#